data_AF-A0A382YNM4-F1
#
_entry.id   AF-A0A382YNM4-F1
#
_cell.length_a   1.000
_cell.length_b   1.000
_cell.length_c   1.000
_cell.angle_alpha   90.00
_cell.angle_beta   90.00
_cell.angle_gamma   90.00
#
_symmetry.space_group_name_H-M   'P 1'
#
loop_
_entity.id
_entity.type
_entity.pdbx_description
1 polymer ?
#
loop_
_entity_poly.entity_id
_entity_poly.type
_entity_poly.pdbx_seq_one_letter_code
_entity_poly.pdbx_strand_id
1 'polypeptide(L)'
;MVILLATAIAAAFGPALAPFDPNRQNLILRLADPMSSGPDGSVFWLGSDVLGRDVLTRLLYGARVSLLVGIAAIGIGGTIGIVAGLLSGYFGGWVDDLIMRLGDIQLAFPFILLAIMFLVVLGSGIWNLILVLGVGQ
;
A
#
# COMPACT_ATOMS: atom_id res chain seq x y z
N MET A 1 17.88 -4.16 2.91
CA MET A 1 17.98 -2.71 3.16
C MET A 1 18.09 -1.89 1.87
N VAL A 2 18.98 -2.24 0.93
CA VAL A 2 19.19 -1.50 -0.34
C VAL A 2 17.89 -1.29 -1.13
N ILE A 3 17.06 -2.33 -1.30
CA ILE A 3 15.79 -2.25 -2.03
C ILE A 3 14.82 -1.26 -1.37
N LEU A 4 14.68 -1.29 -0.04
CA LEU A 4 13.81 -0.37 0.68
C LEU A 4 14.26 1.09 0.53
N LEU A 5 15.57 1.34 0.62
CA LEU A 5 16.15 2.66 0.38
C LEU A 5 15.89 3.14 -1.04
N ALA A 6 16.10 2.28 -2.05
CA ALA A 6 15.82 2.61 -3.43
C ALA A 6 14.32 2.93 -3.65
N THR A 7 13.41 2.13 -3.10
CA THR A 7 11.96 2.38 -3.17
C THR A 7 11.57 3.66 -2.44
N ALA A 8 12.18 3.96 -1.29
CA ALA A 8 11.93 5.20 -0.55
C ALA A 8 12.38 6.43 -1.33
N ILE A 9 13.56 6.39 -1.94
CA ILE A 9 14.06 7.45 -2.82
C ILE A 9 13.15 7.59 -4.04
N ALA A 10 12.82 6.49 -4.71
CA ALA A 10 11.91 6.48 -5.86
C ALA A 10 10.51 7.01 -5.51
N ALA A 11 10.00 6.76 -4.31
CA ALA A 11 8.72 7.30 -3.84
C ALA A 11 8.78 8.79 -3.53
N ALA A 12 9.89 9.27 -2.94
CA ALA A 12 10.07 10.67 -2.57
C ALA A 12 10.29 11.56 -3.80
N PHE A 13 11.15 11.12 -4.72
CA PHE A 13 11.50 11.86 -5.93
C PHE A 13 10.70 11.42 -7.18
N GLY A 14 9.90 10.37 -7.06
CA GLY A 14 9.13 9.77 -8.15
C GLY A 14 8.26 10.75 -8.94
N PRO A 15 7.50 11.66 -8.30
CA PRO A 15 6.71 12.66 -9.02
C PRO A 15 7.55 13.61 -9.87
N ALA A 16 8.80 13.89 -9.47
CA ALA A 16 9.72 14.74 -10.22
C ALA A 16 10.45 13.98 -11.34
N LEU A 17 10.60 12.66 -11.18
CA LEU A 17 11.23 11.77 -12.17
C LEU A 17 10.22 11.17 -13.16
N ALA A 18 8.92 11.29 -12.88
CA ALA A 18 7.86 10.76 -13.69
C ALA A 18 7.77 11.53 -15.03
N PRO A 19 7.92 10.84 -16.18
CA PRO A 19 7.85 11.51 -17.47
C PRO A 19 6.45 11.99 -17.83
N PHE A 20 5.39 11.38 -17.27
CA PHE A 20 4.00 11.67 -17.62
C PHE A 20 3.07 11.73 -16.40
N ASP A 21 1.82 12.12 -16.63
CA ASP A 21 0.75 11.95 -15.64
C ASP A 21 0.41 10.45 -15.48
N PRO A 22 0.34 9.91 -14.25
CA PRO A 22 0.06 8.49 -13.98
C PRO A 22 -1.27 7.98 -14.54
N ASN A 23 -2.22 8.87 -14.82
CA ASN A 23 -3.53 8.54 -15.35
C ASN A 23 -3.67 8.85 -16.85
N ARG A 24 -2.63 9.40 -17.49
CA ARG A 24 -2.64 9.65 -18.93
C ARG A 24 -2.73 8.32 -19.69
N GLN A 25 -3.78 8.17 -20.48
CA GLN A 25 -4.01 6.99 -21.30
C GLN A 25 -3.68 7.26 -22.76
N ASN A 26 -2.96 6.35 -23.40
CA ASN A 26 -2.77 6.34 -24.84
C ASN A 26 -3.20 4.98 -25.42
N LEU A 27 -4.42 4.92 -25.96
CA LEU A 27 -5.01 3.68 -26.45
C LEU A 27 -4.27 3.08 -27.67
N ILE A 28 -3.47 3.89 -28.38
CA ILE A 28 -2.65 3.44 -29.52
C ILE A 28 -1.47 2.59 -29.02
N LEU A 29 -0.94 2.95 -27.85
CA LEU A 29 0.20 2.30 -27.22
C LEU A 29 -0.29 1.41 -26.09
N ARG A 30 -1.23 0.48 -26.33
CA ARG A 30 -1.64 -0.50 -25.30
C ARG A 30 -0.71 -1.69 -25.33
N LEU A 31 -0.25 -2.14 -24.16
CA LEU A 31 0.75 -3.21 -24.02
C LEU A 31 1.98 -2.98 -24.93
N ALA A 32 2.42 -1.73 -25.00
CA ALA A 32 3.57 -1.38 -25.81
C ALA A 32 4.85 -1.87 -25.15
N ASP A 33 5.77 -2.39 -25.96
CA ASP A 33 7.07 -2.87 -25.49
C ASP A 33 7.90 -1.74 -24.83
N PRO A 34 8.90 -2.09 -24.00
CA PRO A 34 9.85 -1.12 -23.47
C PRO A 34 10.52 -0.31 -24.57
N MET A 35 10.77 0.98 -24.31
CA MET A 35 11.35 1.94 -25.25
C MET A 35 10.47 2.28 -26.46
N SER A 36 9.18 1.94 -26.43
CA SER A 36 8.23 2.36 -27.47
C SER A 36 8.05 3.88 -27.47
N SER A 37 7.99 4.45 -28.67
CA SER A 37 7.73 5.87 -28.89
C SER A 37 6.27 6.10 -29.27
N GLY A 38 5.67 7.10 -28.63
CA GLY A 38 4.32 7.53 -28.94
C GLY A 38 4.25 8.45 -30.15
N PRO A 39 3.04 8.63 -30.72
CA PRO A 39 2.81 9.53 -31.85
C PRO A 39 3.17 11.00 -31.58
N ASP A 40 3.20 11.38 -30.30
CA ASP A 40 3.56 12.71 -29.78
C ASP A 40 5.07 12.84 -29.44
N GLY A 41 5.88 11.83 -29.78
CA GLY A 41 7.31 11.78 -29.43
C GLY A 41 7.58 11.40 -27.97
N SER A 42 6.56 11.00 -27.21
CA SER A 42 6.73 10.48 -25.86
C SER A 42 7.47 9.13 -25.87
N VAL A 43 8.32 8.86 -24.86
CA VAL A 43 9.06 7.58 -24.75
C VAL A 43 8.60 6.82 -23.51
N PHE A 44 8.13 5.59 -23.72
CA PHE A 44 7.67 4.69 -22.67
C PHE A 44 8.81 3.75 -22.27
N TRP A 45 9.64 4.18 -21.32
CA TRP A 45 10.87 3.48 -20.92
C TRP A 45 10.64 2.02 -20.51
N LEU A 46 9.58 1.77 -19.74
CA LEU A 46 9.19 0.43 -19.29
C LEU A 46 7.95 -0.10 -20.04
N GLY A 47 7.58 0.55 -21.14
CA GLY A 47 6.38 0.22 -21.89
C GLY A 47 5.10 0.74 -21.22
N SER A 48 3.97 0.22 -21.67
CA SER A 48 2.65 0.66 -21.23
C SER A 48 1.78 -0.50 -20.73
N ASP A 49 0.79 -0.19 -19.90
CA ASP A 49 -0.15 -1.19 -19.39
C ASP A 49 -1.33 -1.46 -20.36
N VAL A 50 -2.27 -2.31 -19.91
CA VAL A 50 -3.47 -2.69 -20.68
C VAL A 50 -4.37 -1.48 -21.02
N LEU A 51 -4.25 -0.35 -20.31
CA LEU A 51 -4.97 0.89 -20.59
C LEU A 51 -4.10 1.91 -21.34
N GLY A 52 -2.88 1.54 -21.74
CA GLY A 52 -1.95 2.42 -22.44
C GLY A 52 -1.34 3.50 -21.56
N ARG A 53 -1.25 3.26 -20.24
CA ARG A 53 -0.58 4.16 -19.29
C ARG A 53 0.88 3.78 -19.13
N ASP A 54 1.75 4.78 -18.94
CA ASP A 54 3.19 4.56 -18.76
C ASP A 54 3.51 3.79 -17.48
N VAL A 55 4.16 2.64 -17.63
CA VAL A 55 4.46 1.73 -16.51
C VAL A 55 5.45 2.34 -15.54
N LEU A 56 6.47 3.06 -16.03
CA LEU A 56 7.49 3.71 -15.18
C LEU A 56 6.85 4.73 -14.24
N THR A 57 6.04 5.63 -14.80
CA THR A 57 5.28 6.64 -14.05
C THR A 57 4.39 5.96 -13.00
N ARG A 58 3.64 4.92 -13.39
CA ARG A 58 2.76 4.20 -12.45
C ARG A 58 3.53 3.49 -11.34
N LEU A 59 4.73 2.97 -11.61
CA LEU A 59 5.59 2.38 -10.59
C LEU A 59 6.10 3.43 -9.59
N LEU A 60 6.55 4.59 -10.07
CA LEU A 60 7.04 5.68 -9.20
C LEU A 60 5.93 6.22 -8.29
N TYR A 61 4.76 6.51 -8.86
CA TYR A 61 3.60 6.95 -8.07
C TYR A 61 3.06 5.84 -7.16
N GLY A 62 3.02 4.60 -7.65
CA GLY A 62 2.61 3.43 -6.89
C GLY A 62 3.49 3.18 -5.67
N ALA A 63 4.82 3.32 -5.82
CA ALA A 63 5.78 3.19 -4.72
C ALA A 63 5.47 4.18 -3.58
N ARG A 64 5.12 5.43 -3.92
CA ARG A 64 4.74 6.45 -2.94
C ARG A 64 3.48 6.07 -2.17
N VAL A 65 2.43 5.63 -2.88
CA VAL A 65 1.18 5.21 -2.24
C VAL A 65 1.42 3.99 -1.35
N SER A 66 2.13 2.98 -1.83
CA SER A 66 2.43 1.76 -1.09
C SER A 66 3.21 2.04 0.19
N LEU A 67 4.23 2.92 0.15
CA LEU A 67 5.00 3.28 1.34
C LEU A 67 4.16 4.09 2.34
N LEU A 68 3.35 5.03 1.87
CA LEU A 68 2.45 5.79 2.75
C LEU A 68 1.48 4.85 3.47
N VAL A 69 0.84 3.95 2.73
CA VAL A 69 -0.10 2.97 3.29
C VAL A 69 0.60 2.05 4.29
N GLY A 70 1.77 1.51 3.94
CA GLY A 70 2.52 0.61 4.81
C GLY A 70 2.97 1.28 6.12
N ILE A 71 3.54 2.48 6.04
CA ILE A 71 3.99 3.23 7.22
C ILE A 71 2.79 3.60 8.11
N ALA A 72 1.68 4.08 7.52
CA ALA A 72 0.51 4.46 8.29
C ALA A 72 -0.15 3.25 8.96
N ALA A 73 -0.30 2.12 8.25
CA ALA A 73 -0.87 0.90 8.81
C ALA A 73 -0.01 0.34 9.97
N ILE A 74 1.31 0.23 9.78
CA ILE A 74 2.24 -0.21 10.84
C ILE A 74 2.23 0.76 12.02
N GLY A 75 2.17 2.08 11.75
CA GLY A 75 2.06 3.09 12.79
C GLY A 75 0.83 2.90 13.67
N ILE A 76 -0.32 2.61 13.06
CA ILE A 76 -1.58 2.36 13.77
C ILE A 76 -1.51 1.04 14.55
N GLY A 77 -1.26 -0.08 13.86
CA GLY A 77 -1.25 -1.42 14.47
C GLY A 77 -0.16 -1.56 15.53
N GLY A 78 1.04 -1.05 15.24
CA GLY A 78 2.14 -1.01 16.19
C GLY A 78 1.82 -0.17 17.43
N THR A 79 1.16 0.98 17.30
CA THR A 79 0.76 1.78 18.47
C THR A 79 -0.27 1.03 19.32
N ILE A 80 -1.30 0.43 18.68
CA ILE A 80 -2.32 -0.35 19.37
C ILE A 80 -1.68 -1.56 20.08
N GLY A 81 -0.84 -2.32 19.37
CA GLY A 81 -0.15 -3.50 19.88
C GLY A 81 0.82 -3.17 21.02
N ILE A 82 1.58 -2.07 20.92
CA ILE A 82 2.47 -1.61 22.00
C ILE A 82 1.65 -1.23 23.23
N VAL A 83 0.57 -0.46 23.07
CA VAL A 83 -0.28 -0.06 24.21
C VAL A 83 -0.93 -1.30 24.85
N ALA A 84 -1.48 -2.21 24.05
CA ALA A 84 -2.06 -3.46 24.56
C ALA A 84 -1.02 -4.33 25.27
N GLY A 85 0.17 -4.49 24.68
CA GLY A 85 1.27 -5.25 25.28
C GLY A 85 1.79 -4.64 26.59
N LEU A 86 1.87 -3.31 26.67
CA LEU A 86 2.22 -2.61 27.91
C LEU A 86 1.15 -2.79 29.00
N LEU A 87 -0.13 -2.74 28.64
CA LEU A 87 -1.24 -2.97 29.58
C LEU A 87 -1.25 -4.40 30.10
N SER A 88 -1.11 -5.39 29.22
CA SER A 88 -0.99 -6.81 29.57
C SER A 88 0.22 -7.04 30.49
N GLY A 89 1.39 -6.52 30.11
CA GLY A 89 2.63 -6.71 30.89
C GLY A 89 2.67 -5.96 32.23
N TYR A 90 1.99 -4.81 32.35
CA TYR A 90 1.97 -4.02 33.58
C TYR A 90 0.96 -4.54 34.61
N PHE A 91 -0.28 -4.83 34.18
CA PHE A 91 -1.34 -5.27 35.09
C PHE A 91 -1.34 -6.78 35.31
N GLY A 92 -0.98 -7.57 34.30
CA GLY A 92 -1.05 -9.02 34.33
C GLY A 92 -2.45 -9.58 34.60
N GLY A 93 -2.52 -10.88 34.91
CA GLY A 93 -3.73 -11.56 35.36
C GLY A 93 -4.87 -11.49 34.33
N TRP A 94 -6.06 -11.06 34.77
CA TRP A 94 -7.25 -11.05 33.93
C TRP A 94 -7.17 -10.08 32.73
N VAL A 95 -6.38 -9.00 32.85
CA VAL A 95 -6.17 -8.03 31.76
C VAL A 95 -5.35 -8.67 30.65
N ASP A 96 -4.30 -9.41 31.03
CA ASP A 96 -3.47 -10.17 30.10
C ASP A 96 -4.31 -11.24 29.38
N ASP A 97 -5.05 -12.05 30.14
CA ASP A 97 -5.96 -13.05 29.58
C ASP A 97 -6.97 -12.46 28.58
N LEU A 98 -7.53 -11.28 28.88
CA LEU A 98 -8.48 -10.62 27.99
C LEU A 98 -7.80 -10.16 26.68
N ILE A 99 -6.62 -9.55 26.77
CA ILE A 99 -5.87 -9.05 25.62
C ILE A 99 -5.41 -10.22 24.73
N MET A 100 -4.88 -11.28 25.33
CA MET A 100 -4.47 -12.49 24.62
C MET A 100 -5.66 -13.14 23.90
N ARG A 101 -6.83 -13.24 24.57
CA ARG A 101 -8.06 -13.76 23.95
C ARG A 101 -8.51 -12.94 22.75
N LEU A 102 -8.43 -11.61 22.81
CA LEU A 102 -8.76 -10.76 21.67
C LEU A 102 -7.82 -11.01 20.49
N GLY A 103 -6.52 -11.18 20.77
CA GLY A 103 -5.53 -11.57 19.76
C GLY A 103 -5.83 -12.94 19.13
N ASP A 104 -6.18 -13.94 19.94
CA ASP A 104 -6.55 -15.27 19.46
C ASP A 104 -7.79 -15.22 18.55
N ILE A 105 -8.81 -14.43 18.92
CA ILE A 105 -10.01 -14.21 18.11
C ILE A 105 -9.64 -13.56 16.77
N GLN A 106 -8.76 -12.55 16.78
CA GLN A 106 -8.31 -11.87 15.57
C GLN A 106 -7.59 -12.84 14.62
N LEU A 107 -6.69 -13.69 15.14
CA LEU A 107 -5.95 -14.68 14.37
C LEU A 107 -6.82 -15.85 13.87
N ALA A 108 -7.93 -16.13 14.53
CA ALA A 108 -8.87 -17.18 14.11
C ALA A 108 -9.59 -16.85 12.80
N PHE A 109 -9.75 -15.57 12.47
CA PHE A 109 -10.37 -15.14 11.21
C PHE A 109 -9.32 -14.96 10.11
N PRO A 110 -9.56 -15.47 8.88
CA PRO A 110 -8.68 -15.19 7.75
C PRO A 110 -8.67 -13.68 7.44
N PHE A 111 -7.57 -13.00 7.75
CA PHE A 111 -7.45 -11.54 7.65
C PHE A 111 -7.85 -11.00 6.26
N ILE A 112 -7.46 -11.69 5.19
CA ILE A 112 -7.80 -11.29 3.81
C ILE A 112 -9.32 -11.20 3.62
N LEU A 113 -10.10 -12.13 4.21
CA LEU A 113 -11.56 -12.14 4.09
C LEU A 113 -12.19 -10.94 4.82
N LEU A 114 -11.70 -10.62 6.01
CA LEU A 114 -12.14 -9.43 6.74
C LEU A 114 -11.78 -8.16 5.94
N ALA A 115 -10.56 -8.10 5.40
CA ALA A 115 -10.08 -6.93 4.67
C ALA A 115 -10.94 -6.63 3.43
N ILE A 116 -11.24 -7.65 2.61
CA ILE A 116 -12.11 -7.46 1.44
C ILE A 116 -13.54 -7.08 1.84
N MET A 117 -14.08 -7.67 2.92
CA MET A 117 -15.42 -7.34 3.41
C MET A 117 -15.51 -5.86 3.81
N PHE A 118 -14.55 -5.39 4.62
CA PHE A 118 -14.54 -3.99 5.03
C PHE A 118 -14.33 -3.03 3.87
N LEU A 119 -13.48 -3.36 2.89
CA LEU A 119 -13.29 -2.50 1.72
C LEU A 119 -14.53 -2.39 0.83
N VAL A 120 -15.31 -3.47 0.74
CA VAL A 120 -16.59 -3.45 0.01
C VAL A 120 -17.63 -2.61 0.76
N VAL A 121 -17.71 -2.73 2.10
CA VAL A 121 -18.71 -2.03 2.91
C VAL A 121 -18.38 -0.55 3.09
N LEU A 122 -17.13 -0.21 3.44
CA LEU A 122 -16.68 1.16 3.68
C LEU A 122 -16.38 1.92 2.38
N GLY A 123 -16.28 1.22 1.26
CA GLY A 123 -15.91 1.75 -0.04
C GLY A 123 -14.40 1.74 -0.29
N SER A 124 -14.03 1.77 -1.57
CA SER A 124 -12.63 1.78 -2.00
C SER A 124 -11.99 3.15 -1.74
N GLY A 125 -10.96 3.19 -0.88
CA GLY A 125 -10.19 4.40 -0.62
C GLY A 125 -8.90 4.12 0.14
N ILE A 126 -7.89 4.97 -0.05
CA ILE A 126 -6.57 4.83 0.61
C ILE A 126 -6.74 4.86 2.13
N TRP A 127 -7.61 5.73 2.66
CA TRP A 127 -7.86 5.81 4.11
C TRP A 127 -8.51 4.54 4.67
N ASN A 128 -9.51 3.99 3.98
CA ASN A 128 -10.15 2.75 4.40
C ASN A 128 -9.17 1.58 4.36
N LEU A 129 -8.33 1.51 3.32
CA LEU A 129 -7.23 0.55 3.24
C LEU A 129 -6.28 0.67 4.43
N ILE A 130 -5.85 1.88 4.78
CA ILE A 130 -4.95 2.12 5.92
C ILE A 130 -5.60 1.67 7.23
N LEU A 131 -6.87 2.00 7.47
CA LEU A 131 -7.56 1.61 8.71
C LEU A 131 -7.72 0.09 8.82
N VAL A 132 -8.15 -0.56 7.75
CA VAL A 132 -8.32 -2.02 7.72
C VAL A 132 -7.00 -2.74 7.93
N LEU A 133 -5.95 -2.32 7.22
CA LEU A 133 -4.61 -2.89 7.36
C LEU A 133 -3.98 -2.54 8.71
N GLY A 134 -4.24 -1.35 9.25
CA GLY A 134 -3.65 -0.91 10.51
C GLY A 134 -4.26 -1.57 11.74
N VAL A 135 -5.56 -1.85 11.73
CA VAL A 135 -6.24 -2.50 12.87
C VAL A 135 -6.15 -4.01 12.81
N GLY A 136 -6.14 -4.59 11.60
CA GLY A 136 -6.17 -6.04 11.47
C GLY A 136 -4.81 -6.73 11.44
N GLN A 137 -3.70 -5.98 11.49
CA GLN A 137 -2.34 -6.49 11.70
C GLN A 137 -1.97 -6.42 13.19
#